data_AF-A0A433PI98-F1
#
_entry.id   AF-A0A433PI98-F1
#
_cell.length_a   1.000
_cell.length_b   1.000
_cell.length_c   1.000
_cell.angle_alpha   90.00
_cell.angle_beta   90.00
_cell.angle_gamma   90.00
#
_symmetry.space_group_name_H-M   'P 1'
#
loop_
_entity.id
_entity.type
_entity.pdbx_description
1 polymer ?
#
loop_
_entity_poly.entity_id
_entity_poly.type
_entity_poly.pdbx_seq_one_letter_code
_entity_poly.pdbx_strand_id
1 'polypeptide(L)'
;MPSTECPICNIHIEGDDLVFTHHVNSHFPQSPPHASSPSPEEPRLAKEMMPCPVCDERVLDMEAHVASHFGVEEHVSLDDEEVDEKGGYFSGEKAKGKTGELDMVQCDFEHCREFVPLSDLQSHLDAHLAETIENERALELVHEEQHNFSLLKVERKELGPDAAAPDAKRPITNYSYEEQYAEVLRRSYEKGEIALEEYVTREEEIKVRNGGVYVMLEEKRRKAMTEAKELRRACKTEGLIPKLRYLFTQSHARASGPYSTRSALLCSPTAAHLVIDISDAGWGCGYRNCQMLMVHLAKLPGVAEAIGLAGKVPDVPGLQAVLEEAWRDGFDPAGAAELNHRVVKTCKWIGAPEVYFILTYLGVRCTLIDFHKPTGPNKSHDALFDWITAYYTPANTTLASTPTPSAFTTLTTPTVRITSRAPLYLQHQGHSRNCVGIETTASGARNLVVFDPSKRVWREVGAMDMAVLSSSSSSSSRGASGKENGESGKGKRRNGPGFAGLSFAPPTSPDRLLGPYRASSKSVTRHAQYQIVALGDWDREGRPVGAEGKEEAEWLVLGEEERAERRVPRSLRVP
;
A
#
# COMPACT_ATOMS: atom_id res chain seq x y z
N MET A 1 1.70 41.00 34.70
CA MET A 1 1.29 39.99 33.70
C MET A 1 2.50 39.71 32.82
N PRO A 2 2.85 38.45 32.51
CA PRO A 2 3.92 38.18 31.55
C PRO A 2 3.47 38.71 30.17
N SER A 3 4.30 39.54 29.55
CA SER A 3 4.08 40.04 28.18
C SER A 3 4.98 39.25 27.23
N THR A 4 4.40 38.64 26.21
CA THR A 4 5.12 37.85 25.20
C THR A 4 4.89 38.43 23.80
N GLU A 5 5.93 38.40 22.98
CA GLU A 5 5.89 38.93 21.61
C GLU A 5 5.42 37.82 20.65
N CYS A 6 4.42 38.11 19.81
CA CYS A 6 3.93 37.15 18.83
C CYS A 6 5.02 36.89 17.77
N PRO A 7 5.47 35.64 17.55
CA PRO A 7 6.57 35.34 16.64
C PRO A 7 6.21 35.45 15.14
N ILE A 8 4.93 35.72 14.84
CA ILE A 8 4.42 35.79 13.45
C ILE A 8 4.26 37.24 12.99
N CYS A 9 3.82 38.14 13.87
CA CYS A 9 3.59 39.56 13.54
C CYS A 9 4.36 40.56 14.39
N ASN A 10 5.16 40.08 15.36
CA ASN A 10 5.97 40.89 16.27
C ASN A 10 5.20 41.95 17.08
N ILE A 11 3.92 41.69 17.35
CA ILE A 11 3.11 42.53 18.24
C ILE A 11 3.24 42.00 19.67
N HIS A 12 3.47 42.91 20.62
CA HIS A 12 3.47 42.59 22.06
C HIS A 12 2.06 42.37 22.57
N ILE A 13 1.85 41.25 23.26
CA ILE A 13 0.55 40.86 23.80
C ILE A 13 0.61 40.79 25.31
N GLU A 14 -0.24 41.60 25.94
CA GLU A 14 -0.46 41.58 27.38
C GLU A 14 -1.72 40.75 27.68
N GLY A 15 -1.53 39.58 28.29
CA GLY A 15 -2.59 38.64 28.60
C GLY A 15 -2.05 37.33 29.17
N ASP A 16 -2.92 36.40 29.51
CA ASP A 16 -2.52 35.04 29.87
C ASP A 16 -2.22 34.19 28.61
N ASP A 17 -1.73 32.97 28.82
CA ASP A 17 -1.32 32.08 27.73
C ASP A 17 -2.47 31.77 26.74
N LEU A 18 -3.72 31.89 27.17
CA LEU A 18 -4.90 31.70 26.31
C LEU A 18 -5.06 32.86 25.33
N VAL A 19 -4.86 34.11 25.79
CA VAL A 19 -4.90 35.30 24.92
C VAL A 19 -3.76 35.27 23.91
N PHE A 20 -2.56 34.89 24.34
CA PHE A 20 -1.41 34.72 23.45
C PHE A 20 -1.67 33.63 22.40
N THR A 21 -2.16 32.47 22.81
CA THR A 21 -2.47 31.34 21.93
C THR A 21 -3.57 31.68 20.92
N HIS A 22 -4.64 32.35 21.35
CA HIS A 22 -5.73 32.79 20.46
C HIS A 22 -5.22 33.75 19.39
N HIS A 23 -4.36 34.71 19.76
CA HIS A 23 -3.78 35.63 18.79
C HIS A 23 -2.87 34.91 17.79
N VAL A 24 -1.96 34.04 18.24
CA VAL A 24 -1.07 33.28 17.35
C VAL A 24 -1.88 32.44 16.36
N ASN A 25 -2.97 31.81 16.83
CA ASN A 25 -3.85 30.99 15.99
C ASN A 25 -4.66 31.81 14.97
N SER A 26 -4.84 33.12 15.18
CA SER A 26 -5.56 33.99 14.24
C SER A 26 -4.78 34.30 12.95
N HIS A 27 -3.47 34.03 12.92
CA HIS A 27 -2.63 34.19 11.72
C HIS A 27 -2.81 33.06 10.70
N PHE A 28 -3.48 31.97 11.09
CA PHE A 28 -3.75 30.85 10.20
C PHE A 28 -5.23 30.90 9.76
N PRO A 29 -5.52 30.84 8.45
CA PRO A 29 -6.90 30.90 7.97
C PRO A 29 -7.68 29.69 8.50
N GLN A 30 -8.67 29.96 9.35
CA GLN A 30 -9.58 28.93 9.84
C GLN A 30 -10.48 28.45 8.69
N SER A 31 -10.69 27.14 8.61
CA SER A 31 -11.75 26.52 7.82
C SER A 31 -13.09 27.22 8.07
N PRO A 32 -14.01 27.29 7.09
CA PRO A 32 -15.25 28.04 7.24
C PRO A 32 -16.08 27.50 8.43
N PRO A 33 -16.79 28.37 9.16
CA PRO A 33 -17.49 27.98 10.37
C PRO A 33 -18.67 27.06 10.03
N HIS A 34 -18.83 25.99 10.80
CA HIS A 34 -20.10 25.28 10.93
C HIS A 34 -21.15 26.28 11.47
N ALA A 35 -22.19 26.51 10.67
CA ALA A 35 -23.30 27.36 11.07
C ALA A 35 -24.03 26.74 12.27
N SER A 36 -24.10 27.51 13.34
CA SER A 36 -25.00 27.32 14.47
C SER A 36 -26.46 27.23 14.01
N SER A 37 -27.18 26.28 14.57
CA SER A 37 -28.62 26.07 14.43
C SER A 37 -29.44 27.33 14.77
N PRO A 38 -30.42 27.71 13.93
CA PRO A 38 -31.54 28.54 14.36
C PRO A 38 -32.80 27.69 14.60
N SER A 39 -33.59 28.10 15.60
CA SER A 39 -34.94 27.58 15.89
C SER A 39 -35.98 28.08 14.86
N PRO A 40 -37.23 27.57 14.86
CA PRO A 40 -38.06 27.45 13.67
C PRO A 40 -38.89 28.70 13.35
N GLU A 41 -38.83 29.14 12.09
CA GLU A 41 -39.90 29.92 11.45
C GLU A 41 -40.18 29.32 10.06
N GLU A 42 -41.39 28.81 9.85
CA GLU A 42 -41.98 28.61 8.51
C GLU A 42 -42.12 29.99 7.83
N PRO A 43 -41.91 30.18 6.50
CA PRO A 43 -42.91 29.71 5.53
C PRO A 43 -42.51 29.53 4.03
N ARG A 44 -43.40 28.81 3.32
CA ARG A 44 -43.85 28.94 1.90
C ARG A 44 -42.98 28.35 0.76
N LEU A 45 -43.46 27.17 0.37
CA LEU A 45 -43.18 26.35 -0.81
C LEU A 45 -43.25 27.10 -2.15
N ALA A 46 -42.14 27.11 -2.89
CA ALA A 46 -42.14 27.07 -4.34
C ALA A 46 -41.50 25.73 -4.73
N LYS A 47 -42.26 24.79 -5.31
CA LYS A 47 -41.72 23.50 -5.73
C LYS A 47 -40.81 23.71 -6.95
N GLU A 48 -39.50 23.75 -6.72
CA GLU A 48 -38.50 23.73 -7.80
C GLU A 48 -38.43 22.33 -8.41
N MET A 49 -38.43 22.27 -9.75
CA MET A 49 -38.28 21.02 -10.51
C MET A 49 -36.82 20.61 -10.53
N MET A 50 -36.53 19.46 -9.92
CA MET A 50 -35.18 18.94 -9.73
C MET A 50 -34.83 17.95 -10.86
N PRO A 51 -33.59 17.95 -11.38
CA PRO A 51 -33.17 17.04 -12.45
C PRO A 51 -33.02 15.61 -11.93
N CYS A 52 -33.63 14.65 -12.63
CA CYS A 52 -33.55 13.24 -12.31
C CYS A 52 -32.12 12.71 -12.51
N PRO A 53 -31.50 12.05 -11.51
CA PRO A 53 -30.12 11.59 -11.61
C PRO A 53 -29.91 10.42 -12.59
N VAL A 54 -31.00 9.82 -13.09
CA VAL A 54 -30.97 8.67 -14.01
C VAL A 54 -31.11 9.10 -15.47
N CYS A 55 -31.94 10.10 -15.78
CA CYS A 55 -32.20 10.54 -17.16
C CYS A 55 -32.08 12.05 -17.40
N ASP A 56 -31.73 12.83 -16.38
CA ASP A 56 -31.59 14.30 -16.41
C ASP A 56 -32.87 15.11 -16.71
N GLU A 57 -34.06 14.47 -16.77
CA GLU A 57 -35.33 15.20 -16.87
C GLU A 57 -35.69 15.92 -15.56
N ARG A 58 -36.14 17.17 -15.66
CA ARG A 58 -36.58 17.96 -14.51
C ARG A 58 -38.00 17.59 -14.12
N VAL A 59 -38.17 17.06 -12.91
CA VAL A 59 -39.46 16.54 -12.43
C VAL A 59 -39.84 17.14 -11.08
N LEU A 60 -41.14 17.21 -10.82
CA LEU A 60 -41.69 17.73 -9.55
C LEU A 60 -41.70 16.68 -8.44
N ASP A 61 -41.79 15.41 -8.82
CA ASP A 61 -41.83 14.25 -7.93
C ASP A 61 -40.72 13.29 -8.35
N MET A 62 -39.56 13.45 -7.71
CA MET A 62 -38.36 12.68 -7.98
C MET A 62 -38.57 11.20 -7.71
N GLU A 63 -39.34 10.87 -6.69
CA GLU A 63 -39.46 9.50 -6.17
C GLU A 63 -40.34 8.66 -7.09
N ALA A 64 -41.50 9.18 -7.50
CA ALA A 64 -42.37 8.52 -8.46
C ALA A 64 -41.71 8.40 -9.85
N HIS A 65 -40.97 9.42 -10.29
CA HIS A 65 -40.28 9.38 -11.57
C HIS A 65 -39.09 8.41 -11.57
N VAL A 66 -38.27 8.39 -10.50
CA VAL A 66 -37.17 7.43 -10.34
C VAL A 66 -37.70 6.01 -10.30
N ALA A 67 -38.81 5.74 -9.59
CA ALA A 67 -39.46 4.43 -9.55
C ALA A 67 -39.86 3.92 -10.96
N SER A 68 -40.27 4.81 -11.87
CA SER A 68 -40.63 4.44 -13.24
C SER A 68 -39.44 3.95 -14.09
N HIS A 69 -38.20 4.35 -13.77
CA HIS A 69 -37.00 3.85 -14.45
C HIS A 69 -36.68 2.39 -14.11
N PHE A 70 -37.16 1.91 -12.97
CA PHE A 70 -36.84 0.57 -12.45
C PHE A 70 -37.96 -0.45 -12.64
N GLY A 71 -39.04 -0.08 -13.35
CA GLY A 71 -40.01 -1.03 -13.92
C GLY A 71 -40.61 -2.01 -12.92
N VAL A 72 -40.95 -1.57 -11.71
CA VAL A 72 -41.72 -2.39 -10.77
C VAL A 72 -43.17 -1.93 -10.81
N GLU A 73 -43.96 -2.54 -11.69
CA GLU A 73 -45.42 -2.51 -11.52
C GLU A 73 -45.76 -3.27 -10.23
N GLU A 74 -46.36 -2.58 -9.27
CA GLU A 74 -47.06 -3.22 -8.17
C GLU A 74 -48.21 -4.05 -8.73
N HIS A 75 -48.15 -5.37 -8.54
CA HIS A 75 -49.34 -6.21 -8.56
C HIS A 75 -49.49 -6.89 -7.20
N VAL A 76 -50.43 -6.36 -6.41
CA VAL A 76 -50.98 -6.97 -5.20
C VAL A 76 -52.07 -7.97 -5.59
N SER A 77 -52.00 -9.18 -5.01
CA SER A 77 -53.09 -10.09 -4.55
C SER A 77 -52.73 -11.56 -4.84
N LEU A 78 -52.36 -12.35 -3.83
CA LEU A 78 -53.21 -13.23 -2.99
C LEU A 78 -53.46 -14.63 -3.60
N ASP A 79 -53.17 -15.62 -2.75
CA ASP A 79 -53.72 -16.98 -2.61
C ASP A 79 -53.11 -18.18 -3.38
N ASP A 80 -52.61 -19.10 -2.54
CA ASP A 80 -52.81 -20.56 -2.49
C ASP A 80 -52.10 -21.58 -3.43
N GLU A 81 -51.44 -22.50 -2.72
CA GLU A 81 -51.36 -23.97 -2.88
C GLU A 81 -50.49 -24.66 -3.96
N GLU A 82 -49.66 -25.57 -3.41
CA GLU A 82 -49.38 -26.95 -3.83
C GLU A 82 -48.44 -27.31 -5.01
N VAL A 83 -47.46 -28.16 -4.63
CA VAL A 83 -47.03 -29.45 -5.24
C VAL A 83 -46.20 -29.44 -6.54
N ASP A 84 -44.91 -29.78 -6.33
CA ASP A 84 -44.11 -30.89 -6.91
C ASP A 84 -44.03 -31.16 -8.44
N GLU A 85 -42.92 -31.84 -8.77
CA GLU A 85 -42.61 -32.62 -9.99
C GLU A 85 -41.92 -31.97 -11.22
N LYS A 86 -40.62 -32.32 -11.31
CA LYS A 86 -39.88 -32.89 -12.46
C LYS A 86 -40.37 -32.63 -13.90
N GLY A 87 -39.39 -32.23 -14.73
CA GLY A 87 -39.41 -32.34 -16.20
C GLY A 87 -39.31 -30.95 -16.83
N GLY A 88 -38.51 -30.66 -17.84
CA GLY A 88 -37.78 -31.48 -18.79
C GLY A 88 -37.05 -30.51 -19.72
N TYR A 89 -35.95 -30.99 -20.27
CA TYR A 89 -35.09 -30.28 -21.22
C TYR A 89 -35.87 -29.88 -22.48
N PHE A 90 -35.83 -28.61 -22.90
CA PHE A 90 -35.93 -28.22 -24.31
C PHE A 90 -35.11 -26.97 -24.62
N SER A 91 -34.30 -27.12 -25.66
CA SER A 91 -33.42 -26.14 -26.29
C SER A 91 -34.17 -24.99 -26.98
N GLY A 92 -33.62 -23.77 -26.92
CA GLY A 92 -34.09 -22.65 -27.74
C GLY A 92 -33.26 -21.36 -27.58
N GLU A 93 -32.35 -21.15 -28.53
CA GLU A 93 -31.90 -19.86 -29.11
C GLU A 93 -31.55 -18.62 -28.24
N LYS A 94 -30.25 -18.30 -28.33
CA LYS A 94 -29.57 -16.98 -28.22
C LYS A 94 -30.47 -15.74 -28.05
N ALA A 95 -30.35 -15.11 -26.88
CA ALA A 95 -30.47 -13.65 -26.73
C ALA A 95 -29.10 -13.05 -26.36
N LYS A 96 -28.67 -12.04 -27.14
CA LYS A 96 -27.50 -11.20 -26.90
C LYS A 96 -27.73 -10.37 -25.62
N GLY A 97 -26.97 -10.65 -24.55
CA GLY A 97 -26.86 -9.78 -23.38
C GLY A 97 -25.58 -8.94 -23.42
N LYS A 98 -25.74 -7.61 -23.35
CA LYS A 98 -24.67 -6.62 -23.20
C LYS A 98 -23.87 -6.90 -21.93
N THR A 99 -22.54 -6.86 -22.01
CA THR A 99 -21.63 -7.01 -20.88
C THR A 99 -21.78 -5.82 -19.93
N GLY A 100 -22.09 -6.10 -18.66
CA GLY A 100 -22.37 -5.13 -17.61
C GLY A 100 -21.19 -4.21 -17.30
N GLU A 101 -21.51 -2.93 -17.20
CA GLU A 101 -20.77 -1.91 -16.48
C GLU A 101 -20.84 -2.30 -14.98
N LEU A 102 -19.71 -2.41 -14.29
CA LEU A 102 -19.71 -2.72 -12.87
C LEU A 102 -20.14 -1.44 -12.13
N ASP A 103 -21.36 -1.40 -11.63
CA ASP A 103 -21.86 -0.27 -10.85
C ASP A 103 -21.04 -0.17 -9.55
N MET A 104 -20.35 0.96 -9.38
CA MET A 104 -19.51 1.28 -8.22
C MET A 104 -20.26 2.28 -7.35
N VAL A 105 -20.35 2.03 -6.04
CA VAL A 105 -21.04 2.91 -5.07
C VAL A 105 -20.03 3.41 -4.06
N GLN A 106 -20.16 4.68 -3.67
CA GLN A 106 -19.32 5.26 -2.63
C GLN A 106 -19.84 4.83 -1.25
N CYS A 107 -18.95 4.36 -0.38
CA CYS A 107 -19.31 4.02 0.99
C CYS A 107 -19.62 5.29 1.79
N ASP A 108 -20.80 5.32 2.42
CA ASP A 108 -21.30 6.43 3.22
C ASP A 108 -20.81 6.42 4.69
N PHE A 109 -19.99 5.44 5.07
CA PHE A 109 -19.43 5.38 6.42
C PHE A 109 -18.51 6.58 6.68
N GLU A 110 -18.74 7.25 7.81
CA GLU A 110 -18.05 8.50 8.14
C GLU A 110 -16.53 8.25 8.16
N HIS A 111 -15.78 9.02 7.36
CA HIS A 111 -14.33 8.89 7.13
C HIS A 111 -13.85 7.81 6.14
N CYS A 112 -14.70 6.90 5.64
CA CYS A 112 -14.27 5.88 4.67
C CYS A 112 -14.25 6.39 3.22
N ARG A 113 -15.41 6.81 2.67
CA ARG A 113 -15.58 7.41 1.34
C ARG A 113 -14.97 6.62 0.15
N GLU A 114 -14.65 5.33 0.30
CA GLU A 114 -14.14 4.49 -0.78
C GLU A 114 -15.23 4.16 -1.81
N PHE A 115 -14.85 4.05 -3.09
CA PHE A 115 -15.74 3.55 -4.14
C PHE A 115 -15.58 2.04 -4.28
N VAL A 116 -16.65 1.32 -3.97
CA VAL A 116 -16.69 -0.14 -3.86
C VAL A 116 -17.66 -0.69 -4.91
N PRO A 117 -17.35 -1.81 -5.61
CA PRO A 117 -18.32 -2.47 -6.47
C PRO A 117 -19.58 -2.82 -5.69
N LEU A 118 -20.77 -2.67 -6.29
CA LEU A 118 -22.04 -3.02 -5.64
C LEU A 118 -22.08 -4.46 -5.10
N SER A 119 -21.40 -5.40 -5.77
CA SER A 119 -21.28 -6.79 -5.31
C SER A 119 -20.52 -6.95 -3.97
N ASP A 120 -19.63 -6.00 -3.67
CA ASP A 120 -18.70 -6.05 -2.55
C ASP A 120 -19.05 -5.02 -1.47
N LEU A 121 -20.09 -4.21 -1.69
CA LEU A 121 -20.51 -3.17 -0.76
C LEU A 121 -20.92 -3.76 0.60
N GLN A 122 -21.63 -4.89 0.61
CA GLN A 122 -22.06 -5.52 1.86
C GLN A 122 -20.87 -6.01 2.69
N SER A 123 -19.90 -6.69 2.08
CA SER A 123 -18.71 -7.17 2.81
C SER A 123 -17.81 -6.03 3.27
N HIS A 124 -17.80 -4.91 2.55
CA HIS A 124 -17.14 -3.67 2.96
C HIS A 124 -17.85 -3.01 4.16
N LEU A 125 -19.19 -2.95 4.18
CA LEU A 125 -19.96 -2.43 5.32
C LEU A 125 -19.85 -3.32 6.57
N ASP A 126 -19.82 -4.64 6.38
CA ASP A 126 -19.61 -5.61 7.47
C ASP A 126 -18.24 -5.42 8.15
N ALA A 127 -17.23 -4.96 7.41
CA ALA A 127 -15.90 -4.65 7.96
C ALA A 127 -15.91 -3.40 8.85
N HIS A 128 -16.63 -2.33 8.47
CA HIS A 128 -16.81 -1.15 9.31
C HIS A 128 -17.57 -1.47 10.60
N LEU A 129 -18.59 -2.34 10.49
CA LEU A 129 -19.35 -2.81 11.65
C LEU A 129 -18.48 -3.64 12.60
N ALA A 130 -17.63 -4.52 12.07
CA ALA A 130 -16.69 -5.30 12.87
C ALA A 130 -15.69 -4.40 13.61
N GLU A 131 -15.16 -3.38 12.93
CA GLU A 131 -14.26 -2.39 13.54
C GLU A 131 -14.95 -1.56 14.63
N THR A 132 -16.21 -1.18 14.41
CA THR A 132 -17.02 -0.46 15.42
C THR A 132 -17.24 -1.32 16.67
N ILE A 133 -17.59 -2.59 16.50
CA ILE A 133 -17.80 -3.54 17.60
C ILE A 133 -16.49 -3.81 18.37
N GLU A 134 -15.36 -3.90 17.68
CA GLU A 134 -14.05 -4.09 18.33
C GLU A 134 -13.64 -2.86 19.14
N ASN A 135 -13.90 -1.66 18.61
CA ASN A 135 -13.62 -0.40 19.30
C ASN A 135 -14.53 -0.20 20.53
N GLU A 136 -15.82 -0.51 20.42
CA GLU A 136 -16.76 -0.47 21.55
C GLU A 136 -16.36 -1.47 22.66
N ARG A 137 -15.97 -2.70 22.30
CA ARG A 137 -15.48 -3.70 23.26
C ARG A 137 -14.17 -3.30 23.94
N ALA A 138 -13.27 -2.65 23.20
CA ALA A 138 -12.03 -2.13 23.78
C ALA A 138 -12.29 -1.00 24.77
N LEU A 139 -13.28 -0.14 24.50
CA LEU A 139 -13.71 0.93 25.41
C LEU A 139 -14.43 0.39 26.65
N GLU A 140 -15.26 -0.64 26.51
CA GLU A 140 -15.91 -1.33 27.64
C GLU A 140 -14.89 -1.95 28.60
N LEU A 141 -13.87 -2.63 28.08
CA LEU A 141 -12.80 -3.21 28.89
C LEU A 141 -11.98 -2.15 29.65
N VAL A 142 -11.73 -0.99 29.02
CA VAL A 142 -11.01 0.13 29.66
C VAL A 142 -11.87 0.79 30.74
N HIS A 143 -13.17 0.94 30.53
CA HIS A 143 -14.10 1.44 31.55
C HIS A 143 -14.26 0.46 32.72
N GLU A 144 -14.26 -0.85 32.47
CA GLU A 144 -14.36 -1.88 33.50
C GLU A 144 -13.07 -1.95 34.35
N GLU A 145 -11.89 -1.82 33.73
CA GLU A 145 -10.62 -1.68 34.45
C GLU A 145 -10.56 -0.41 35.31
N GLN A 146 -11.05 0.73 34.80
CA GLN A 146 -11.09 2.00 35.54
C GLN A 146 -12.10 1.96 36.70
N HIS A 147 -13.25 1.27 36.52
CA HIS A 147 -14.23 1.05 37.57
C HIS A 147 -13.66 0.16 38.69
N ASN A 148 -13.00 -0.94 38.33
CA ASN A 148 -12.36 -1.86 39.28
C ASN A 148 -11.19 -1.20 40.03
N PHE A 149 -10.42 -0.34 39.38
CA PHE A 149 -9.36 0.44 40.03
C PHE A 149 -9.91 1.49 41.02
N SER A 150 -11.11 2.00 40.76
CA SER A 150 -11.79 2.97 41.62
C SER A 150 -12.34 2.31 42.89
N LEU A 151 -12.88 1.10 42.80
CA LEU A 151 -13.36 0.30 43.94
C LEU A 151 -12.23 -0.07 44.91
N LEU A 152 -11.06 -0.46 44.39
CA LEU A 152 -9.86 -0.78 45.20
C LEU A 152 -9.30 0.43 45.97
N LYS A 153 -9.54 1.66 45.49
CA LYS A 153 -9.17 2.89 46.20
C LYS A 153 -10.12 3.23 47.34
N VAL A 154 -11.41 2.87 47.21
CA VAL A 154 -12.42 3.06 48.27
C VAL A 154 -12.18 2.07 49.40
N GLU A 155 -11.94 0.80 49.08
CA GLU A 155 -11.73 -0.26 50.08
C GLU A 155 -10.45 -0.06 50.91
N ARG A 156 -9.38 0.46 50.30
CA ARG A 156 -8.14 0.85 51.00
C ARG A 156 -8.33 2.05 51.94
N LYS A 157 -9.35 2.88 51.71
CA LYS A 157 -9.64 4.08 52.52
C LYS A 157 -10.54 3.75 53.72
N GLU A 158 -11.30 2.66 53.65
CA GLU A 158 -12.16 2.18 54.74
C GLU A 158 -11.44 1.27 55.75
N LEU A 159 -10.32 0.65 55.35
CA LEU A 159 -9.40 -0.06 56.25
C LEU A 159 -8.40 0.94 56.85
N GLY A 160 -8.73 1.50 58.01
CA GLY A 160 -7.91 2.50 58.71
C GLY A 160 -6.47 2.07 59.06
N PRO A 161 -5.59 3.01 59.49
CA PRO A 161 -4.14 2.86 59.47
C PRO A 161 -3.52 1.96 60.56
N ASP A 162 -4.30 1.28 61.40
CA ASP A 162 -3.78 0.56 62.58
C ASP A 162 -3.58 -0.95 62.40
N ALA A 163 -3.70 -1.50 61.19
CA ALA A 163 -3.37 -2.90 60.94
C ALA A 163 -1.90 -3.11 60.53
N ALA A 164 -0.97 -2.73 61.41
CA ALA A 164 0.45 -3.01 61.25
C ALA A 164 0.94 -4.12 62.22
N ALA A 165 1.15 -5.32 61.64
CA ALA A 165 2.11 -6.40 61.98
C ALA A 165 1.91 -7.24 63.27
N PRO A 166 2.24 -8.56 63.25
CA PRO A 166 3.65 -8.95 63.42
C PRO A 166 4.16 -10.14 62.57
N ASP A 167 5.43 -9.98 62.20
CA ASP A 167 6.56 -10.89 61.90
C ASP A 167 6.40 -12.40 61.57
N ALA A 168 7.36 -12.85 60.74
CA ALA A 168 7.85 -14.20 60.48
C ALA A 168 7.17 -15.06 59.39
N LYS A 169 7.81 -15.02 58.20
CA LYS A 169 8.10 -16.17 57.34
C LYS A 169 6.90 -17.03 56.89
N ARG A 170 6.25 -16.63 55.79
CA ARG A 170 5.66 -17.58 54.83
C ARG A 170 6.08 -17.22 53.41
N PRO A 171 6.29 -18.21 52.53
CA PRO A 171 6.90 -17.98 51.22
C PRO A 171 5.97 -17.15 50.36
N ILE A 172 6.52 -16.34 49.46
CA ILE A 172 5.80 -15.86 48.29
C ILE A 172 5.41 -17.11 47.51
N THR A 173 4.19 -17.61 47.72
CA THR A 173 3.67 -18.68 46.90
C THR A 173 3.27 -18.03 45.58
N ASN A 174 3.95 -18.39 44.49
CA ASN A 174 3.62 -18.02 43.11
C ASN A 174 2.27 -18.65 42.69
N TYR A 175 1.18 -18.29 43.37
CA TYR A 175 -0.16 -18.71 42.98
C TYR A 175 -0.94 -17.53 42.44
N SER A 176 -1.52 -17.67 41.26
CA SER A 176 -2.37 -16.68 40.62
C SER A 176 -3.63 -16.43 41.44
N TYR A 177 -4.31 -15.31 41.21
CA TYR A 177 -5.56 -14.97 41.90
C TYR A 177 -6.61 -16.08 41.77
N GLU A 178 -6.61 -16.78 40.64
CA GLU A 178 -7.49 -17.89 40.31
C GLU A 178 -7.21 -19.14 41.16
N GLU A 179 -5.94 -19.44 41.43
CA GLU A 179 -5.55 -20.55 42.30
C GLU A 179 -5.92 -20.27 43.76
N GLN A 180 -5.85 -19.00 44.17
CA GLN A 180 -6.29 -18.56 45.50
C GLN A 180 -7.83 -18.62 45.62
N TYR A 181 -8.55 -18.22 44.58
CA TYR A 181 -10.02 -18.25 44.55
C TYR A 181 -10.57 -19.68 44.50
N ALA A 182 -9.96 -20.58 43.72
CA ALA A 182 -10.34 -21.99 43.67
C ALA A 182 -10.18 -22.70 45.03
N GLU A 183 -9.14 -22.33 45.79
CA GLU A 183 -8.92 -22.84 47.15
C GLU A 183 -9.96 -22.33 48.15
N VAL A 184 -10.35 -21.04 48.05
CA VAL A 184 -11.40 -20.46 48.90
C VAL A 184 -12.76 -21.08 48.58
N LEU A 185 -13.10 -21.25 47.30
CA LEU A 185 -14.35 -21.85 46.85
C LEU A 185 -14.52 -23.30 47.35
N ARG A 186 -13.43 -24.10 47.31
CA ARG A 186 -13.42 -25.47 47.84
C ARG A 186 -13.68 -25.51 49.34
N ARG A 187 -13.07 -24.62 50.11
CA ARG A 187 -13.24 -24.54 51.57
C ARG A 187 -14.64 -24.12 51.98
N SER A 188 -15.28 -23.20 51.24
CA SER A 188 -16.66 -22.81 51.52
C SER A 188 -17.65 -23.93 51.21
N TYR A 189 -17.40 -24.76 50.19
CA TYR A 189 -18.19 -25.97 49.97
C TYR A 189 -17.99 -27.01 51.10
N GLU A 190 -16.74 -27.27 51.51
CA GLU A 190 -16.42 -28.21 52.60
C GLU A 190 -17.03 -27.80 53.95
N LYS A 191 -17.23 -26.50 54.18
CA LYS A 191 -17.93 -25.96 55.35
C LYS A 191 -19.46 -25.95 55.21
N GLY A 192 -20.00 -26.30 54.05
CA GLY A 192 -21.44 -26.28 53.76
C GLY A 192 -22.01 -24.88 53.58
N GLU A 193 -21.18 -23.87 53.28
CA GLU A 193 -21.60 -22.47 53.07
C GLU A 193 -22.20 -22.26 51.67
N ILE A 194 -21.89 -23.15 50.71
CA ILE A 194 -22.44 -23.15 49.35
C ILE A 194 -22.89 -24.55 48.94
N ALA A 195 -23.88 -24.64 48.06
CA ALA A 195 -24.43 -25.91 47.57
C ALA A 195 -23.51 -26.60 46.56
N LEU A 196 -23.63 -27.92 46.41
CA LEU A 196 -22.81 -28.70 45.47
C LEU A 196 -23.03 -28.26 44.02
N GLU A 197 -24.25 -27.95 43.62
CA GLU A 197 -24.53 -27.47 42.26
C GLU A 197 -23.86 -26.11 41.99
N GLU A 198 -23.84 -25.22 42.97
CA GLU A 198 -23.19 -23.91 42.89
C GLU A 198 -21.67 -24.03 42.89
N TYR A 199 -21.11 -24.96 43.67
CA TYR A 199 -19.68 -25.29 43.67
C TYR A 199 -19.23 -25.84 42.30
N VAL A 200 -19.94 -26.83 41.76
CA VAL A 200 -19.60 -27.46 40.47
C VAL A 200 -19.66 -26.45 39.33
N THR A 201 -20.71 -25.61 39.29
CA THR A 201 -20.86 -24.56 38.27
C THR A 201 -19.70 -23.56 38.33
N ARG A 202 -19.36 -23.05 39.52
CA ARG A 202 -18.26 -22.08 39.69
C ARG A 202 -16.88 -22.70 39.48
N GLU A 203 -16.70 -23.98 39.78
CA GLU A 203 -15.47 -24.71 39.51
C GLU A 203 -15.28 -24.96 38.00
N GLU A 204 -16.35 -25.28 37.26
CA GLU A 204 -16.34 -25.37 35.80
C GLU A 204 -16.05 -24.01 35.15
N GLU A 205 -16.62 -22.91 35.65
CA GLU A 205 -16.30 -21.55 35.21
C GLU A 205 -14.81 -21.21 35.36
N ILE A 206 -14.19 -21.60 36.49
CA ILE A 206 -12.74 -21.43 36.72
C ILE A 206 -11.93 -22.29 35.74
N LYS A 207 -12.34 -23.55 35.48
CA LYS A 207 -11.67 -24.47 34.54
C LYS A 207 -11.78 -23.98 33.09
N VAL A 208 -12.94 -23.45 32.69
CA VAL A 208 -13.16 -22.82 31.39
C VAL A 208 -12.30 -21.57 31.24
N ARG A 209 -12.21 -20.75 32.29
CA ARG A 209 -11.40 -19.52 32.31
C ARG A 209 -9.89 -19.80 32.23
N ASN A 210 -9.40 -20.89 32.83
CA ASN A 210 -7.98 -21.25 32.82
C ASN A 210 -7.51 -22.14 31.66
N GLY A 211 -8.39 -22.86 30.95
CA GLY A 211 -7.99 -23.78 29.88
C GLY A 211 -8.80 -23.68 28.59
N GLY A 212 -10.12 -23.58 28.66
CA GLY A 212 -10.98 -23.54 27.47
C GLY A 212 -10.88 -22.23 26.69
N VAL A 213 -10.84 -21.09 27.39
CA VAL A 213 -10.68 -19.76 26.78
C VAL A 213 -9.28 -19.58 26.21
N TYR A 214 -8.23 -20.04 26.92
CA TYR A 214 -6.86 -19.96 26.43
C TYR A 214 -6.64 -20.80 25.17
N VAL A 215 -7.12 -22.06 25.15
CA VAL A 215 -7.02 -22.93 23.96
C VAL A 215 -7.83 -22.38 22.78
N MET A 216 -9.05 -21.86 23.02
CA MET A 216 -9.85 -21.23 21.96
C MET A 216 -9.24 -19.91 21.45
N LEU A 217 -8.67 -19.09 22.33
CA LEU A 217 -7.97 -17.86 21.94
C LEU A 217 -6.66 -18.15 21.22
N GLU A 218 -5.90 -19.16 21.64
CA GLU A 218 -4.71 -19.63 20.92
C GLU A 218 -5.09 -20.21 19.55
N GLU A 219 -6.19 -20.95 19.45
CA GLU A 219 -6.68 -21.48 18.20
C GLU A 219 -7.20 -20.38 17.26
N LYS A 220 -7.95 -19.40 17.78
CA LYS A 220 -8.35 -18.20 17.03
C LYS A 220 -7.12 -17.38 16.60
N ARG A 221 -6.14 -17.20 17.48
CA ARG A 221 -4.87 -16.50 17.17
C ARG A 221 -4.05 -17.26 16.12
N ARG A 222 -4.01 -18.59 16.19
CA ARG A 222 -3.36 -19.47 15.20
C ARG A 222 -4.08 -19.38 13.86
N LYS A 223 -5.41 -19.40 13.85
CA LYS A 223 -6.23 -19.24 12.65
C LYS A 223 -6.02 -17.85 12.03
N ALA A 224 -6.11 -16.79 12.82
CA ALA A 224 -5.84 -15.43 12.38
C ALA A 224 -4.40 -15.25 11.87
N MET A 225 -3.40 -15.83 12.53
CA MET A 225 -2.01 -15.82 12.03
C MET A 225 -1.86 -16.58 10.70
N THR A 226 -2.59 -17.68 10.53
CA THR A 226 -2.59 -18.47 9.28
C THR A 226 -3.26 -17.67 8.16
N GLU A 227 -4.42 -17.08 8.42
CA GLU A 227 -5.15 -16.24 7.48
C GLU A 227 -4.35 -14.99 7.10
N ALA A 228 -3.73 -14.31 8.07
CA ALA A 228 -2.82 -13.19 7.81
C ALA A 228 -1.61 -13.61 6.97
N LYS A 229 -1.06 -14.80 7.19
CA LYS A 229 0.05 -15.34 6.40
C LYS A 229 -0.38 -15.62 4.96
N GLU A 230 -1.56 -16.18 4.74
CA GLU A 230 -2.10 -16.43 3.40
C GLU A 230 -2.47 -15.13 2.68
N LEU A 231 -3.03 -14.14 3.39
CA LEU A 231 -3.27 -12.80 2.85
C LEU A 231 -1.96 -12.13 2.40
N ARG A 232 -0.91 -12.19 3.23
CA ARG A 232 0.42 -11.67 2.88
C ARG A 232 1.02 -12.39 1.67
N ARG A 233 0.82 -13.71 1.55
CA ARG A 233 1.24 -14.47 0.36
C ARG A 233 0.47 -14.01 -0.88
N ALA A 234 -0.84 -13.78 -0.78
CA ALA A 234 -1.66 -13.26 -1.86
C ALA A 234 -1.25 -11.84 -2.30
N CYS A 235 -0.66 -11.05 -1.41
CA CYS A 235 -0.15 -9.71 -1.72
C CYS A 235 1.22 -9.71 -2.43
N LYS A 236 1.89 -10.86 -2.59
CA LYS A 236 3.18 -10.98 -3.28
C LYS A 236 3.00 -11.62 -4.66
N THR A 237 3.37 -10.88 -5.71
CA THR A 237 3.40 -11.40 -7.09
C THR A 237 4.82 -11.47 -7.62
N GLU A 238 5.27 -12.67 -7.98
CA GLU A 238 6.56 -12.89 -8.65
C GLU A 238 6.40 -13.13 -10.16
N GLY A 239 7.49 -13.07 -10.92
CA GLY A 239 7.47 -13.38 -12.36
C GLY A 239 6.82 -12.30 -13.23
N LEU A 240 6.57 -11.11 -12.68
CA LEU A 240 5.93 -10.01 -13.40
C LEU A 240 6.87 -9.36 -14.44
N ILE A 241 8.17 -9.30 -14.18
CA ILE A 241 9.17 -8.73 -15.10
C ILE A 241 9.19 -9.45 -16.47
N PRO A 242 9.27 -10.80 -16.56
CA PRO A 242 9.11 -11.51 -17.83
C PRO A 242 7.81 -11.20 -18.57
N LYS A 243 6.69 -11.07 -17.85
CA LYS A 243 5.38 -10.73 -18.43
C LYS A 243 5.36 -9.32 -19.00
N LEU A 244 5.93 -8.35 -18.27
CA LEU A 244 6.10 -6.99 -18.75
C LEU A 244 7.01 -6.95 -19.99
N ARG A 245 8.12 -7.68 -20.01
CA ARG A 245 8.99 -7.80 -21.19
C ARG A 245 8.19 -8.29 -22.41
N TYR A 246 7.36 -9.31 -22.23
CA TYR A 246 6.49 -9.80 -23.30
C TYR A 246 5.54 -8.71 -23.80
N LEU A 247 4.85 -8.00 -22.90
CA LEU A 247 3.95 -6.91 -23.27
C LEU A 247 4.65 -5.74 -23.97
N PHE A 248 5.82 -5.31 -23.48
CA PHE A 248 6.64 -4.29 -24.14
C PHE A 248 7.10 -4.75 -25.53
N THR A 249 7.42 -6.03 -25.70
CA THR A 249 7.78 -6.61 -27.01
C THR A 249 6.59 -6.58 -27.98
N GLN A 250 5.39 -6.90 -27.50
CA GLN A 250 4.16 -6.81 -28.29
C GLN A 250 3.79 -5.37 -28.66
N SER A 251 3.95 -4.44 -27.70
CA SER A 251 3.78 -3.00 -27.95
C SER A 251 4.80 -2.50 -28.97
N HIS A 252 6.05 -2.97 -28.90
CA HIS A 252 7.09 -2.63 -29.85
C HIS A 252 6.79 -3.15 -31.26
N ALA A 253 6.37 -4.41 -31.40
CA ALA A 253 6.05 -5.00 -32.70
C ALA A 253 4.90 -4.29 -33.43
N ARG A 254 4.01 -3.60 -32.71
CA ARG A 254 2.93 -2.81 -33.31
C ARG A 254 3.43 -1.54 -33.99
N ALA A 255 4.52 -0.93 -33.49
CA ALA A 255 5.28 0.23 -34.00
C ALA A 255 4.52 1.36 -34.76
N SER A 256 3.21 1.52 -34.56
CA SER A 256 2.34 2.36 -35.42
C SER A 256 1.72 3.54 -34.67
N GLY A 257 1.70 3.51 -33.33
CA GLY A 257 1.14 4.56 -32.50
C GLY A 257 2.20 5.36 -31.73
N PRO A 258 1.92 6.63 -31.37
CA PRO A 258 2.85 7.48 -30.60
C PRO A 258 3.14 6.96 -29.18
N TYR A 259 2.29 6.07 -28.67
CA TYR A 259 2.41 5.43 -27.35
C TYR A 259 3.04 4.04 -27.41
N SER A 260 3.27 3.49 -28.60
CA SER A 260 3.91 2.19 -28.77
C SER A 260 5.36 2.24 -28.27
N THR A 261 5.82 1.14 -27.71
CA THR A 261 7.17 1.00 -27.17
C THR A 261 8.19 1.10 -28.30
N ARG A 262 9.16 2.02 -28.20
CA ARG A 262 10.34 2.00 -29.08
C ARG A 262 11.43 1.12 -28.49
N SER A 263 11.68 1.27 -27.20
CA SER A 263 12.66 0.49 -26.45
C SER A 263 12.31 0.46 -24.97
N ALA A 264 12.70 -0.60 -24.26
CA ALA A 264 12.54 -0.68 -22.82
C ALA A 264 13.68 -1.48 -22.17
N LEU A 265 14.13 -1.01 -21.01
CA LEU A 265 15.11 -1.69 -20.16
C LEU A 265 14.41 -2.02 -18.84
N LEU A 266 14.39 -3.29 -18.46
CA LEU A 266 13.77 -3.78 -17.23
C LEU A 266 14.82 -4.31 -16.25
N CYS A 267 14.53 -4.26 -14.96
CA CYS A 267 15.36 -4.82 -13.90
C CYS A 267 15.40 -6.36 -13.93
N SER A 268 16.15 -6.94 -13.00
CA SER A 268 16.29 -8.39 -12.81
C SER A 268 14.93 -9.10 -12.70
N PRO A 269 14.78 -10.30 -13.29
CA PRO A 269 13.52 -11.06 -13.23
C PRO A 269 13.18 -11.57 -11.83
N THR A 270 14.12 -11.46 -10.89
CA THR A 270 13.95 -11.83 -9.48
C THR A 270 13.07 -10.84 -8.70
N ALA A 271 12.87 -9.61 -9.20
CA ALA A 271 12.01 -8.61 -8.59
C ALA A 271 10.56 -9.12 -8.44
N ALA A 272 9.97 -8.84 -7.29
CA ALA A 272 8.59 -9.15 -6.97
C ALA A 272 7.81 -7.88 -6.68
N HIS A 273 6.51 -7.91 -6.94
CA HIS A 273 5.59 -6.84 -6.58
C HIS A 273 4.88 -7.21 -5.28
N LEU A 274 5.03 -6.39 -4.25
CA LEU A 274 4.33 -6.56 -2.99
C LEU A 274 3.29 -5.42 -2.84
N VAL A 275 2.05 -5.81 -2.59
CA VAL A 275 0.92 -4.90 -2.39
C VAL A 275 0.70 -4.69 -0.90
N ILE A 276 0.29 -3.48 -0.52
CA ILE A 276 -0.22 -3.15 0.80
C ILE A 276 -1.44 -4.02 1.13
N ASP A 277 -1.53 -4.45 2.38
CA ASP A 277 -2.71 -5.14 2.90
C ASP A 277 -3.43 -4.26 3.94
N ILE A 278 -4.48 -4.79 4.55
CA ILE A 278 -5.30 -4.06 5.52
C ILE A 278 -4.49 -3.55 6.72
N SER A 279 -3.39 -4.22 7.08
CA SER A 279 -2.60 -3.86 8.26
C SER A 279 -1.70 -2.65 8.04
N ASP A 280 -1.44 -2.28 6.78
CA ASP A 280 -0.55 -1.18 6.43
C ASP A 280 -1.12 -0.22 5.37
N ALA A 281 -2.44 -0.27 5.16
CA ALA A 281 -3.20 0.64 4.32
C ALA A 281 -2.97 2.11 4.72
N GLY A 282 -2.62 2.94 3.73
CA GLY A 282 -2.42 4.38 3.92
C GLY A 282 -1.05 4.81 4.45
N TRP A 283 -0.17 3.87 4.86
CA TRP A 283 1.12 4.24 5.46
C TRP A 283 2.30 3.31 5.15
N GLY A 284 2.04 2.06 4.77
CA GLY A 284 3.05 1.01 4.61
C GLY A 284 3.96 1.11 3.38
N CYS A 285 3.75 2.09 2.48
CA CYS A 285 4.39 2.12 1.17
C CYS A 285 5.93 2.02 1.24
N GLY A 286 6.57 2.76 2.15
CA GLY A 286 8.02 2.74 2.32
C GLY A 286 8.55 1.37 2.72
N TYR A 287 7.87 0.70 3.66
CA TYR A 287 8.23 -0.64 4.10
C TYR A 287 8.01 -1.68 2.99
N ARG A 288 6.88 -1.66 2.28
CA ARG A 288 6.62 -2.59 1.16
C ARG A 288 7.63 -2.43 0.04
N ASN A 289 8.03 -1.20 -0.27
CA ASN A 289 9.07 -0.94 -1.26
C ASN A 289 10.45 -1.40 -0.79
N CYS A 290 10.78 -1.28 0.50
CA CYS A 290 11.97 -1.91 1.07
C CYS A 290 11.92 -3.44 0.95
N GLN A 291 10.79 -4.08 1.30
CA GLN A 291 10.61 -5.52 1.15
C GLN A 291 10.80 -5.98 -0.31
N MET A 292 10.33 -5.21 -1.30
CA MET A 292 10.55 -5.53 -2.72
C MET A 292 12.04 -5.55 -3.09
N LEU A 293 12.85 -4.60 -2.57
CA LEU A 293 14.32 -4.67 -2.72
C LEU A 293 14.91 -5.91 -2.03
N MET A 294 14.44 -6.21 -0.82
CA MET A 294 14.93 -7.35 -0.04
C MET A 294 14.56 -8.70 -0.66
N VAL A 295 13.41 -8.81 -1.35
CA VAL A 295 13.06 -10.03 -2.11
C VAL A 295 14.04 -10.27 -3.25
N HIS A 296 14.51 -9.20 -3.91
CA HIS A 296 15.55 -9.31 -4.92
C HIS A 296 16.87 -9.78 -4.29
N LEU A 297 17.32 -9.12 -3.21
CA LEU A 297 18.54 -9.50 -2.47
C LEU A 297 18.52 -10.95 -1.97
N ALA A 298 17.37 -11.41 -1.46
CA ALA A 298 17.20 -12.78 -0.97
C ALA A 298 17.31 -13.86 -2.06
N LYS A 299 17.29 -13.47 -3.34
CA LYS A 299 17.45 -14.37 -4.50
C LYS A 299 18.87 -14.29 -5.11
N LEU A 300 19.72 -13.39 -4.65
CA LEU A 300 21.10 -13.28 -5.11
C LEU A 300 21.99 -14.27 -4.35
N PRO A 301 22.73 -15.15 -5.04
CA PRO A 301 23.63 -16.10 -4.40
C PRO A 301 24.69 -15.40 -3.53
N GLY A 302 24.92 -15.87 -2.31
CA GLY A 302 25.95 -15.35 -1.40
C GLY A 302 25.57 -14.07 -0.67
N VAL A 303 24.69 -13.24 -1.25
CA VAL A 303 24.19 -12.01 -0.61
C VAL A 303 23.24 -12.36 0.54
N ALA A 304 22.25 -13.22 0.29
CA ALA A 304 21.21 -13.56 1.26
C ALA A 304 21.78 -14.17 2.55
N GLU A 305 22.82 -14.98 2.43
CA GLU A 305 23.56 -15.58 3.55
C GLU A 305 24.36 -14.52 4.31
N ALA A 306 25.10 -13.66 3.59
CA ALA A 306 25.96 -12.65 4.18
C ALA A 306 25.19 -11.60 5.02
N ILE A 307 23.98 -11.23 4.58
CA ILE A 307 23.13 -10.27 5.30
C ILE A 307 22.12 -10.93 6.25
N GLY A 308 22.26 -12.24 6.49
CA GLY A 308 21.42 -12.98 7.43
C GLY A 308 19.97 -13.13 7.02
N LEU A 309 19.63 -12.93 5.74
CA LEU A 309 18.26 -13.06 5.26
C LEU A 309 17.81 -14.51 5.10
N ALA A 310 18.70 -15.49 4.90
CA ALA A 310 18.36 -16.93 4.85
C ALA A 310 17.04 -17.26 4.09
N GLY A 311 16.74 -16.52 3.02
CA GLY A 311 15.51 -16.63 2.23
C GLY A 311 14.22 -16.03 2.84
N LYS A 312 14.28 -15.36 4.00
CA LYS A 312 13.16 -14.77 4.74
C LYS A 312 13.28 -13.25 4.80
N VAL A 313 12.47 -12.56 4.00
CA VAL A 313 12.34 -11.09 4.07
C VAL A 313 11.54 -10.71 5.33
N PRO A 314 12.01 -9.77 6.16
CA PRO A 314 11.27 -9.29 7.33
C PRO A 314 9.90 -8.72 6.94
N ASP A 315 8.90 -8.88 7.79
CA ASP A 315 7.63 -8.19 7.65
C ASP A 315 7.72 -6.72 8.10
N VAL A 316 6.64 -5.94 7.98
CA VAL A 316 6.65 -4.51 8.32
C VAL A 316 7.10 -4.28 9.79
N PRO A 317 6.55 -4.99 10.80
CA PRO A 317 7.09 -4.90 12.16
C PRO A 317 8.56 -5.31 12.29
N GLY A 318 9.01 -6.32 11.55
CA GLY A 318 10.42 -6.70 11.49
C GLY A 318 11.31 -5.57 10.97
N LEU A 319 10.91 -4.88 9.91
CA LEU A 319 11.65 -3.73 9.38
C LEU A 319 11.66 -2.55 10.36
N GLN A 320 10.55 -2.30 11.06
CA GLN A 320 10.51 -1.30 12.13
C GLN A 320 11.52 -1.61 13.24
N ALA A 321 11.61 -2.88 13.65
CA ALA A 321 12.54 -3.32 14.68
C ALA A 321 14.01 -3.16 14.24
N VAL A 322 14.32 -3.51 12.99
CA VAL A 322 15.65 -3.32 12.39
C VAL A 322 16.03 -1.84 12.35
N LEU A 323 15.10 -0.95 11.98
CA LEU A 323 15.34 0.48 11.94
C LEU A 323 15.63 1.05 13.34
N GLU A 324 14.84 0.67 14.35
CA GLU A 324 15.09 1.10 15.74
C GLU A 324 16.41 0.55 16.28
N GLU A 325 16.84 -0.64 15.85
CA GLU A 325 18.15 -1.21 16.19
C GLU A 325 19.29 -0.41 15.56
N ALA A 326 19.16 -0.06 14.27
CA ALA A 326 20.11 0.82 13.60
C ALA A 326 20.27 2.15 14.35
N TRP A 327 19.16 2.75 14.80
CA TRP A 327 19.19 3.98 15.61
C TRP A 327 19.90 3.81 16.95
N ARG A 328 19.65 2.71 17.67
CA ARG A 328 20.37 2.40 18.93
C ARG A 328 21.87 2.27 18.71
N ASP A 329 22.27 1.73 17.57
CA ASP A 329 23.68 1.57 17.19
C ASP A 329 24.29 2.85 16.59
N GLY A 330 23.55 3.96 16.55
CA GLY A 330 24.04 5.28 16.16
C GLY A 330 23.99 5.56 14.65
N PHE A 331 23.21 4.79 13.88
CA PHE A 331 22.83 5.19 12.52
C PHE A 331 21.72 6.25 12.61
N ASP A 332 21.79 7.27 11.75
CA ASP A 332 20.74 8.27 11.56
C ASP A 332 20.12 8.89 12.84
N PRO A 333 20.91 9.54 13.70
CA PRO A 333 20.37 10.20 14.89
C PRO A 333 19.36 11.31 14.55
N ALA A 334 19.46 11.93 13.37
CA ALA A 334 18.55 12.96 12.91
C ALA A 334 17.18 12.39 12.52
N GLY A 335 17.13 11.38 11.63
CA GLY A 335 15.88 10.72 11.27
C GLY A 335 15.22 10.01 12.46
N ALA A 336 16.02 9.46 13.37
CA ALA A 336 15.52 8.92 14.63
C ALA A 336 14.78 9.99 15.45
N ALA A 337 15.35 11.18 15.59
CA ALA A 337 14.71 12.28 16.31
C ALA A 337 13.42 12.77 15.62
N GLU A 338 13.42 12.89 14.28
CA GLU A 338 12.24 13.26 13.50
C GLU A 338 11.07 12.28 13.70
N LEU A 339 11.39 11.00 13.88
CA LEU A 339 10.42 9.93 14.14
C LEU A 339 10.25 9.62 15.64
N ASN A 340 10.65 10.50 16.55
CA ASN A 340 10.53 10.34 18.01
C ASN A 340 11.12 9.02 18.54
N HIS A 341 12.21 8.55 17.91
CA HIS A 341 12.95 7.33 18.23
C HIS A 341 12.08 6.06 18.30
N ARG A 342 10.93 6.05 17.61
CA ARG A 342 9.98 4.94 17.69
C ARG A 342 9.18 4.80 16.41
N VAL A 343 9.29 3.63 15.76
CA VAL A 343 8.46 3.23 14.62
C VAL A 343 7.75 1.89 14.86
N VAL A 344 8.27 1.03 15.74
CA VAL A 344 7.66 -0.25 16.09
C VAL A 344 6.28 -0.03 16.68
N LYS A 345 5.28 -0.76 16.14
CA LYS A 345 3.87 -0.64 16.52
C LYS A 345 3.28 0.75 16.27
N THR A 346 3.78 1.44 15.25
CA THR A 346 3.21 2.71 14.77
C THR A 346 2.87 2.61 13.29
N CYS A 347 2.04 3.54 12.82
CA CYS A 347 1.72 3.73 11.40
C CYS A 347 2.59 4.83 10.76
N LYS A 348 3.79 5.10 11.30
CA LYS A 348 4.64 6.18 10.81
C LYS A 348 5.17 5.88 9.42
N TRP A 349 5.08 6.88 8.55
CA TRP A 349 5.68 6.86 7.23
C TRP A 349 7.20 6.87 7.36
N ILE A 350 7.86 6.16 6.44
CA ILE A 350 9.31 6.19 6.27
C ILE A 350 9.64 6.58 4.84
N GLY A 351 10.81 7.18 4.65
CA GLY A 351 11.32 7.63 3.36
C GLY A 351 12.57 6.88 2.91
N ALA A 352 13.25 7.47 1.92
CA ALA A 352 14.49 6.95 1.39
C ALA A 352 15.63 6.88 2.42
N PRO A 353 15.80 7.83 3.38
CA PRO A 353 16.80 7.73 4.44
C PRO A 353 16.62 6.48 5.31
N GLU A 354 15.43 6.23 5.85
CA GLU A 354 15.19 5.05 6.70
C GLU A 354 15.44 3.74 5.92
N VAL A 355 15.02 3.68 4.65
CA VAL A 355 15.27 2.50 3.81
C VAL A 355 16.75 2.30 3.54
N TYR A 356 17.50 3.39 3.29
CA TYR A 356 18.95 3.35 3.18
C TYR A 356 19.58 2.76 4.45
N PHE A 357 19.19 3.27 5.61
CA PHE A 357 19.76 2.83 6.89
C PHE A 357 19.37 1.40 7.27
N ILE A 358 18.15 0.95 6.98
CA ILE A 358 17.78 -0.46 7.11
C ILE A 358 18.73 -1.34 6.28
N LEU A 359 18.96 -0.97 5.01
CA LEU A 359 19.80 -1.76 4.10
C LEU A 359 21.27 -1.76 4.55
N THR A 360 21.87 -0.60 4.83
CA THR A 360 23.26 -0.52 5.27
C THR A 360 23.46 -1.15 6.65
N TYR A 361 22.47 -1.02 7.55
CA TYR A 361 22.48 -1.71 8.83
C TYR A 361 22.32 -3.22 8.67
N LEU A 362 21.82 -3.75 7.56
CA LEU A 362 21.87 -5.19 7.31
C LEU A 362 23.14 -5.62 6.57
N GLY A 363 24.07 -4.69 6.29
CA GLY A 363 25.30 -4.97 5.54
C GLY A 363 25.12 -4.89 4.03
N VAL A 364 24.06 -4.25 3.54
CA VAL A 364 23.83 -4.05 2.10
C VAL A 364 24.41 -2.71 1.67
N ARG A 365 25.32 -2.74 0.69
CA ARG A 365 25.84 -1.54 0.04
C ARG A 365 24.75 -0.90 -0.79
N CYS A 366 24.49 0.38 -0.57
CA CYS A 366 23.56 1.17 -1.37
C CYS A 366 23.96 2.65 -1.37
N THR A 367 23.38 3.41 -2.30
CA THR A 367 23.54 4.85 -2.44
C THR A 367 22.18 5.53 -2.37
N LEU A 368 22.10 6.64 -1.62
CA LEU A 368 20.94 7.54 -1.63
C LEU A 368 21.17 8.63 -2.67
N ILE A 369 20.28 8.80 -3.63
CA ILE A 369 20.39 9.82 -4.69
C ILE A 369 19.22 10.79 -4.56
N ASP A 370 19.52 12.08 -4.40
CA ASP A 370 18.55 13.16 -4.24
C ASP A 370 18.48 14.03 -5.50
N PHE A 371 17.37 13.93 -6.22
CA PHE A 371 16.96 14.79 -7.32
C PHE A 371 16.09 15.90 -6.75
N HIS A 372 16.75 16.91 -6.20
CA HIS A 372 16.13 17.89 -5.30
C HIS A 372 15.31 18.97 -6.00
N LYS A 373 15.33 19.04 -7.33
CA LYS A 373 14.52 19.97 -8.13
C LYS A 373 14.33 19.42 -9.56
N PRO A 374 13.36 19.93 -10.32
CA PRO A 374 13.25 19.63 -11.73
C PRO A 374 14.40 20.25 -12.54
N THR A 375 14.88 19.53 -13.56
CA THR A 375 16.02 19.95 -14.41
C THR A 375 15.68 20.39 -15.80
N GLY A 376 14.45 20.19 -16.25
CA GLY A 376 14.06 20.46 -17.62
C GLY A 376 12.78 21.28 -17.76
N PRO A 377 12.35 21.53 -19.00
CA PRO A 377 11.20 22.38 -19.29
C PRO A 377 9.91 21.81 -18.66
N ASN A 378 8.98 22.70 -18.31
CA ASN A 378 7.69 22.32 -17.70
C ASN A 378 7.84 21.48 -16.41
N LYS A 379 8.87 21.76 -15.62
CA LYS A 379 9.20 21.00 -14.40
C LYS A 379 9.50 19.52 -14.68
N SER A 380 10.05 19.19 -15.84
CA SER A 380 10.53 17.83 -16.11
C SER A 380 11.76 17.51 -15.28
N HIS A 381 11.89 16.23 -14.93
CA HIS A 381 13.04 15.69 -14.20
C HIS A 381 13.96 14.95 -15.16
N ASP A 382 14.52 15.66 -16.16
CA ASP A 382 15.31 15.01 -17.21
C ASP A 382 16.56 14.29 -16.66
N ALA A 383 17.22 14.85 -15.63
CA ALA A 383 18.37 14.21 -14.99
C ALA A 383 17.99 12.91 -14.28
N LEU A 384 16.79 12.82 -13.69
CA LEU A 384 16.25 11.58 -13.12
C LEU A 384 16.10 10.50 -14.19
N PHE A 385 15.49 10.86 -15.33
CA PHE A 385 15.31 9.92 -16.43
C PHE A 385 16.66 9.51 -17.05
N ASP A 386 17.60 10.44 -17.19
CA ASP A 386 18.95 10.16 -17.70
C ASP A 386 19.71 9.22 -16.77
N TRP A 387 19.70 9.49 -15.45
CA TRP A 387 20.34 8.65 -14.44
C TRP A 387 19.76 7.23 -14.42
N ILE A 388 18.43 7.09 -14.43
CA ILE A 388 17.77 5.77 -14.47
C ILE A 388 18.08 5.04 -15.78
N THR A 389 18.18 5.77 -16.90
CA THR A 389 18.57 5.18 -18.19
C THR A 389 20.00 4.63 -18.12
N ALA A 390 20.94 5.40 -17.56
CA ALA A 390 22.32 4.98 -17.38
C ALA A 390 22.44 3.78 -16.43
N TYR A 391 21.73 3.80 -15.30
CA TYR A 391 21.67 2.69 -14.33
C TYR A 391 21.26 1.37 -14.99
N TYR A 392 20.17 1.38 -15.76
CA TYR A 392 19.66 0.20 -16.46
C TYR A 392 20.41 -0.14 -17.75
N THR A 393 21.34 0.68 -18.21
CA THR A 393 22.17 0.37 -19.38
C THR A 393 23.38 -0.49 -18.94
N PRO A 394 23.56 -1.71 -19.49
CA PRO A 394 24.73 -2.54 -19.14
C PRO A 394 26.05 -1.91 -19.61
N ALA A 395 27.08 -1.94 -18.76
CA ALA A 395 28.42 -1.40 -19.04
C ALA A 395 29.11 -2.06 -20.25
N ASN A 396 28.76 -3.31 -20.58
CA ASN A 396 29.32 -4.01 -21.75
C ASN A 396 28.79 -3.46 -23.10
N THR A 397 27.91 -2.45 -23.08
CA THR A 397 27.55 -1.69 -24.29
C THR A 397 28.57 -0.59 -24.59
N THR A 398 29.44 -0.22 -23.62
CA THR A 398 30.42 0.87 -23.75
C THR A 398 31.87 0.40 -23.85
N LEU A 399 32.15 -0.91 -23.83
CA LEU A 399 33.50 -1.45 -24.05
C LEU A 399 33.76 -1.78 -25.52
N ALA A 400 33.61 -0.79 -26.39
CA ALA A 400 34.29 -0.76 -27.67
C ALA A 400 34.53 0.69 -28.03
N SER A 401 35.80 1.09 -28.06
CA SER A 401 36.30 2.37 -28.58
C SER A 401 36.08 2.53 -30.09
N THR A 402 34.93 2.08 -30.60
CA THR A 402 34.46 2.32 -31.96
C THR A 402 33.28 3.31 -31.88
N PRO A 403 33.36 4.49 -32.52
CA PRO A 403 32.36 5.57 -32.40
C PRO A 403 30.95 5.27 -32.96
N THR A 404 30.66 4.02 -33.32
CA THR A 404 29.37 3.63 -33.89
C THR A 404 29.18 2.13 -33.68
N PRO A 405 28.13 1.68 -32.98
CA PRO A 405 27.73 0.27 -33.08
C PRO A 405 27.51 -0.04 -34.57
N SER A 406 28.09 -1.13 -35.06
CA SER A 406 27.88 -1.57 -36.44
C SER A 406 26.37 -1.59 -36.74
N ALA A 407 25.98 -1.25 -37.96
CA ALA A 407 24.58 -1.36 -38.40
C ALA A 407 24.02 -2.75 -38.07
N PHE A 408 24.85 -3.79 -38.18
CA PHE A 408 24.50 -5.15 -37.80
C PHE A 408 24.24 -5.31 -36.28
N THR A 409 25.09 -4.74 -35.42
CA THR A 409 24.88 -4.72 -33.97
C THR A 409 23.57 -3.99 -33.62
N THR A 410 23.32 -2.84 -34.23
CA THR A 410 22.09 -2.06 -34.00
C THR A 410 20.82 -2.79 -34.46
N LEU A 411 20.91 -3.56 -35.56
CA LEU A 411 19.80 -4.37 -36.09
C LEU A 411 19.57 -5.66 -35.30
N THR A 412 20.57 -6.19 -34.61
CA THR A 412 20.49 -7.45 -33.85
C THR A 412 20.27 -7.22 -32.35
N THR A 413 20.50 -6.02 -31.85
CA THR A 413 20.26 -5.65 -30.46
C THR A 413 18.77 -5.64 -30.14
N PRO A 414 18.26 -6.51 -29.24
CA PRO A 414 16.86 -6.45 -28.85
C PRO A 414 16.53 -5.08 -28.23
N THR A 415 15.47 -4.44 -28.68
CA THR A 415 15.02 -3.10 -28.23
C THR A 415 14.34 -3.14 -26.86
N VAL A 416 13.81 -4.30 -26.47
CA VAL A 416 13.21 -4.57 -25.17
C VAL A 416 14.04 -5.63 -24.44
N ARG A 417 14.62 -5.27 -23.30
CA ARG A 417 15.58 -6.11 -22.56
C ARG A 417 15.26 -6.21 -21.08
N ILE A 418 15.56 -7.37 -20.52
CA ILE A 418 15.74 -7.57 -19.07
C ILE A 418 17.24 -7.46 -18.80
N THR A 419 17.59 -6.75 -17.74
CA THR A 419 18.97 -6.57 -17.27
C THR A 419 19.21 -7.36 -15.99
N SER A 420 20.45 -7.43 -15.51
CA SER A 420 20.76 -7.96 -14.19
C SER A 420 20.54 -6.96 -13.06
N ARG A 421 20.29 -5.68 -13.38
CA ARG A 421 20.21 -4.60 -12.39
C ARG A 421 19.04 -4.79 -11.42
N ALA A 422 19.26 -4.43 -10.15
CA ALA A 422 18.22 -4.41 -9.14
C ALA A 422 17.11 -3.38 -9.47
N PRO A 423 15.88 -3.56 -8.96
CA PRO A 423 14.90 -2.48 -8.90
C PRO A 423 15.42 -1.31 -8.03
N LEU A 424 14.84 -0.12 -8.24
CA LEU A 424 15.20 1.11 -7.54
C LEU A 424 14.06 1.53 -6.62
N TYR A 425 14.32 1.78 -5.34
CA TYR A 425 13.37 2.48 -4.48
C TYR A 425 13.25 3.94 -4.95
N LEU A 426 12.04 4.44 -5.15
CA LEU A 426 11.75 5.78 -5.66
C LEU A 426 10.76 6.49 -4.74
N GLN A 427 11.23 7.53 -4.06
CA GLN A 427 10.46 8.38 -3.16
C GLN A 427 10.08 9.69 -3.84
N HIS A 428 8.89 10.19 -3.52
CA HIS A 428 8.55 11.61 -3.58
C HIS A 428 7.70 11.97 -2.35
N GLN A 429 7.35 13.24 -2.15
CA GLN A 429 6.49 13.61 -1.03
C GLN A 429 5.17 12.82 -1.05
N GLY A 430 4.88 12.13 0.06
CA GLY A 430 3.62 11.43 0.32
C GLY A 430 3.50 9.99 -0.20
N HIS A 431 4.42 9.49 -1.03
CA HIS A 431 4.37 8.09 -1.49
C HIS A 431 5.72 7.58 -2.02
N SER A 432 5.91 6.26 -1.96
CA SER A 432 7.08 5.58 -2.54
C SER A 432 6.66 4.47 -3.49
N ARG A 433 7.53 4.16 -4.46
CA ARG A 433 7.35 3.13 -5.48
C ARG A 433 8.67 2.41 -5.74
N ASN A 434 8.63 1.27 -6.44
CA ASN A 434 9.83 0.65 -6.99
C ASN A 434 9.89 0.92 -8.50
N CYS A 435 10.91 1.63 -8.97
CA CYS A 435 11.18 1.73 -10.40
C CYS A 435 11.89 0.45 -10.86
N VAL A 436 11.22 -0.31 -11.72
CA VAL A 436 11.64 -1.62 -12.24
C VAL A 436 12.11 -1.57 -13.70
N GLY A 437 12.24 -0.38 -14.25
CA GLY A 437 12.72 -0.18 -15.61
C GLY A 437 12.40 1.20 -16.17
N ILE A 438 12.76 1.39 -17.43
CA ILE A 438 12.53 2.61 -18.19
C ILE A 438 12.17 2.28 -19.63
N GLU A 439 11.22 3.01 -20.17
CA GLU A 439 10.74 2.88 -21.54
C GLU A 439 10.96 4.20 -22.30
N THR A 440 11.27 4.08 -23.58
CA THR A 440 11.05 5.15 -24.55
C THR A 440 10.01 4.74 -25.58
N THR A 441 9.04 5.58 -25.86
CA THR A 441 7.98 5.35 -26.85
C THR A 441 8.42 5.75 -28.26
N ALA A 442 7.63 5.40 -29.27
CA ALA A 442 7.84 5.78 -30.65
C ALA A 442 7.87 7.31 -30.84
N SER A 443 7.09 8.06 -30.05
CA SER A 443 7.13 9.54 -30.04
C SER A 443 8.36 10.14 -29.37
N GLY A 444 9.22 9.31 -28.77
CA GLY A 444 10.39 9.75 -28.00
C GLY A 444 10.08 10.12 -26.55
N ALA A 445 8.83 9.99 -26.11
CA ALA A 445 8.48 10.20 -24.70
C ALA A 445 9.06 9.08 -23.82
N ARG A 446 9.45 9.44 -22.59
CA ARG A 446 10.00 8.51 -21.61
C ARG A 446 8.98 8.18 -20.52
N ASN A 447 8.91 6.92 -20.14
CA ASN A 447 8.13 6.44 -18.99
C ASN A 447 9.04 5.66 -18.05
N LEU A 448 8.91 5.89 -16.75
CA LEU A 448 9.42 4.94 -15.77
C LEU A 448 8.47 3.75 -15.72
N VAL A 449 9.02 2.55 -15.60
CA VAL A 449 8.25 1.35 -15.32
C VAL A 449 8.28 1.15 -13.81
N VAL A 450 7.11 1.10 -13.15
CA VAL A 450 7.03 1.11 -11.68
C VAL A 450 6.13 0.00 -11.15
N PHE A 451 6.53 -0.57 -10.01
CA PHE A 451 5.66 -1.29 -9.10
C PHE A 451 5.21 -0.33 -8.00
N ASP A 452 3.90 -0.19 -7.86
CA ASP A 452 3.27 0.64 -6.84
C ASP A 452 2.64 -0.27 -5.79
N PRO A 453 3.05 -0.21 -4.51
CA PRO A 453 2.50 -1.09 -3.48
C PRO A 453 1.02 -0.81 -3.20
N SER A 454 0.47 0.33 -3.64
CA SER A 454 -0.97 0.64 -3.54
C SER A 454 -1.80 0.11 -4.72
N LYS A 455 -1.18 -0.58 -5.69
CA LYS A 455 -1.86 -1.10 -6.89
C LYS A 455 -1.77 -2.61 -6.92
N ARG A 456 -2.91 -3.28 -7.09
CA ARG A 456 -2.95 -4.72 -7.37
C ARG A 456 -2.51 -4.99 -8.81
N VAL A 457 -1.89 -6.15 -9.02
CA VAL A 457 -1.58 -6.65 -10.37
C VAL A 457 -2.89 -6.84 -11.13
N TRP A 458 -2.96 -6.28 -12.34
CA TRP A 458 -4.11 -6.48 -13.23
C TRP A 458 -4.33 -7.96 -13.51
N ARG A 459 -5.57 -8.43 -13.37
CA ARG A 459 -5.95 -9.85 -13.44
C ARG A 459 -5.44 -10.52 -14.71
N GLU A 460 -5.56 -9.82 -15.84
CA GLU A 460 -5.13 -10.30 -17.16
C GLU A 460 -3.61 -10.52 -17.21
N VAL A 461 -2.83 -9.63 -16.60
CA VAL A 461 -1.37 -9.76 -16.51
C VAL A 461 -1.01 -10.87 -15.51
N GLY A 462 -1.71 -10.93 -14.39
CA GLY A 462 -1.57 -11.99 -13.40
C GLY A 462 -1.82 -13.39 -13.99
N ALA A 463 -2.83 -13.52 -14.84
CA ALA A 463 -3.23 -14.78 -15.47
C ALA A 463 -2.36 -15.20 -16.67
N MET A 464 -1.42 -14.37 -17.15
CA MET A 464 -0.53 -14.75 -18.25
C MET A 464 0.35 -15.95 -17.86
N ASP A 465 0.29 -17.01 -18.67
CA ASP A 465 1.19 -18.16 -18.56
C ASP A 465 2.41 -17.97 -19.50
N MET A 466 3.58 -17.78 -18.91
CA MET A 466 4.82 -17.58 -19.65
C MET A 466 5.28 -18.83 -20.42
N ALA A 467 4.91 -20.04 -19.97
CA ALA A 467 5.28 -21.28 -20.67
C ALA A 467 4.57 -21.36 -22.03
N VAL A 468 3.28 -21.02 -22.07
CA VAL A 468 2.45 -20.97 -23.30
C VAL A 468 2.87 -19.83 -24.24
N LEU A 469 3.33 -18.70 -23.69
CA LEU A 469 3.80 -17.56 -24.49
C LEU A 469 5.18 -17.79 -25.12
N SER A 470 6.01 -18.64 -24.53
CA SER A 470 7.33 -19.01 -25.09
C SER A 470 7.25 -19.97 -26.29
N SER A 471 6.20 -20.80 -26.34
CA SER A 471 5.99 -21.79 -27.43
C SER A 471 5.28 -21.21 -28.65
N SER A 472 4.65 -20.04 -28.52
CA SER A 472 3.96 -19.35 -29.62
C SER A 472 4.88 -18.44 -30.45
N SER A 473 6.09 -18.13 -29.96
CA SER A 473 7.11 -17.39 -30.72
C SER A 473 7.82 -18.19 -31.81
N SER A 474 7.63 -19.51 -31.89
CA SER A 474 8.30 -20.37 -32.88
C SER A 474 7.47 -20.69 -34.15
N SER A 475 6.26 -20.15 -34.31
CA SER A 475 5.35 -20.56 -35.40
C SER A 475 4.85 -19.44 -36.33
N SER A 476 5.37 -18.20 -36.26
CA SER A 476 4.89 -17.10 -37.10
C SER A 476 5.86 -16.72 -38.22
N SER A 477 6.01 -17.61 -39.21
CA SER A 477 6.59 -17.28 -40.52
C SER A 477 5.72 -17.83 -41.65
N ARG A 478 4.52 -17.26 -41.84
CA ARG A 478 3.80 -17.35 -43.11
C ARG A 478 3.22 -15.99 -43.44
N GLY A 479 3.79 -15.37 -44.47
CA GLY A 479 3.36 -14.08 -45.01
C GLY A 479 1.95 -14.16 -45.58
N ALA A 480 1.17 -13.12 -45.33
CA ALA A 480 -0.09 -12.87 -46.01
C ALA A 480 0.10 -11.61 -46.88
N SER A 481 0.12 -11.86 -48.18
CA SER A 481 0.11 -10.90 -49.28
C SER A 481 -1.08 -9.96 -49.20
N GLY A 482 -0.83 -8.68 -49.50
CA GLY A 482 -1.81 -7.60 -49.42
C GLY A 482 -2.96 -7.66 -50.42
N LYS A 483 -3.97 -6.85 -50.12
CA LYS A 483 -4.84 -6.19 -51.10
C LYS A 483 -5.21 -4.82 -50.53
N GLU A 484 -4.74 -3.79 -51.23
CA GLU A 484 -5.19 -2.42 -51.09
C GLU A 484 -6.64 -2.31 -51.57
N ASN A 485 -7.43 -1.48 -50.90
CA ASN A 485 -8.50 -0.73 -51.53
C ASN A 485 -8.59 0.61 -50.79
N GLY A 486 -8.36 1.70 -51.53
CA GLY A 486 -8.44 3.05 -51.03
C GLY A 486 -9.87 3.55 -51.01
N GLU A 487 -10.18 4.40 -50.03
CA GLU A 487 -11.21 5.41 -50.19
C GLU A 487 -10.90 6.63 -49.32
N SER A 488 -10.94 7.77 -49.97
CA SER A 488 -10.60 9.10 -49.48
C SER A 488 -11.76 9.75 -48.75
N GLY A 489 -11.53 10.28 -47.54
CA GLY A 489 -12.49 11.12 -46.82
C GLY A 489 -11.79 12.28 -46.11
N LYS A 490 -12.03 13.51 -46.59
CA LYS A 490 -11.57 14.77 -46.00
C LYS A 490 -12.31 15.07 -44.68
N GLY A 491 -11.59 15.52 -43.63
CA GLY A 491 -12.23 16.02 -42.41
C GLY A 491 -11.29 16.75 -41.42
N LYS A 492 -11.29 18.08 -41.49
CA LYS A 492 -10.92 19.14 -40.50
C LYS A 492 -10.05 18.80 -39.26
N ARG A 493 -8.94 19.54 -39.16
CA ARG A 493 -8.21 19.85 -37.92
C ARG A 493 -9.07 20.68 -36.96
N ARG A 494 -8.99 20.39 -35.64
CA ARG A 494 -8.73 21.37 -34.56
C ARG A 494 -8.56 20.70 -33.16
N ASN A 495 -7.55 21.22 -32.45
CA ASN A 495 -7.36 21.35 -30.99
C ASN A 495 -6.90 20.15 -30.13
N GLY A 496 -5.60 20.19 -29.76
CA GLY A 496 -5.02 19.99 -28.41
C GLY A 496 -5.10 18.61 -27.72
N PRO A 497 -3.99 17.92 -27.39
CA PRO A 497 -4.05 16.65 -26.69
C PRO A 497 -4.14 16.86 -25.17
N GLY A 498 -5.38 16.93 -24.68
CA GLY A 498 -5.73 16.51 -23.32
C GLY A 498 -5.64 14.99 -23.17
N PHE A 499 -5.61 14.51 -21.93
CA PHE A 499 -5.22 13.18 -21.45
C PHE A 499 -6.20 12.02 -21.82
N ALA A 500 -6.69 11.93 -23.04
CA ALA A 500 -7.72 10.95 -23.47
C ALA A 500 -7.19 9.78 -24.34
N GLY A 501 -5.88 9.60 -24.46
CA GLY A 501 -5.28 8.68 -25.44
C GLY A 501 -5.34 7.18 -25.12
N LEU A 502 -5.76 6.77 -23.92
CA LEU A 502 -5.83 5.35 -23.51
C LEU A 502 -7.20 4.70 -23.77
N SER A 503 -8.24 5.47 -24.06
CA SER A 503 -9.61 4.94 -24.23
C SER A 503 -9.88 4.27 -25.59
N PHE A 504 -9.01 4.48 -26.59
CA PHE A 504 -9.20 3.94 -27.94
C PHE A 504 -8.49 2.62 -28.22
N ALA A 505 -7.65 2.13 -27.31
CA ALA A 505 -6.96 0.87 -27.50
C ALA A 505 -7.89 -0.30 -27.09
N PRO A 506 -7.96 -1.39 -27.88
CA PRO A 506 -8.78 -2.55 -27.52
C PRO A 506 -8.49 -3.01 -26.09
N PRO A 507 -9.49 -3.57 -25.36
CA PRO A 507 -9.34 -3.98 -23.96
C PRO A 507 -8.13 -4.87 -23.70
N THR A 508 -7.72 -5.65 -24.69
CA THR A 508 -6.59 -6.61 -24.66
C THR A 508 -5.30 -6.08 -25.28
N SER A 509 -5.21 -4.80 -25.62
CA SER A 509 -4.00 -4.21 -26.19
C SER A 509 -2.86 -4.18 -25.15
N PRO A 510 -1.61 -4.47 -25.56
CA PRO A 510 -0.46 -4.47 -24.66
C PRO A 510 -0.25 -3.07 -24.05
N ASP A 511 -0.51 -1.99 -24.79
CA ASP A 511 -0.34 -0.63 -24.28
C ASP A 511 -1.31 -0.28 -23.13
N ARG A 512 -2.54 -0.81 -23.17
CA ARG A 512 -3.50 -0.66 -22.08
C ARG A 512 -3.08 -1.46 -20.85
N LEU A 513 -2.62 -2.70 -21.05
CA LEU A 513 -2.11 -3.57 -19.97
C LEU A 513 -0.81 -3.04 -19.34
N LEU A 514 0.00 -2.30 -20.11
CA LEU A 514 1.20 -1.61 -19.62
C LEU A 514 0.89 -0.29 -18.89
N GLY A 515 -0.29 0.30 -19.13
CA GLY A 515 -0.69 1.60 -18.58
C GLY A 515 -0.48 1.75 -17.06
N PRO A 516 -0.94 0.81 -16.22
CA PRO A 516 -0.75 0.87 -14.77
C PRO A 516 0.70 0.89 -14.30
N TYR A 517 1.62 0.35 -15.11
CA TYR A 517 3.04 0.27 -14.79
C TYR A 517 3.83 1.47 -15.35
N ARG A 518 3.25 2.27 -16.25
CA ARG A 518 3.91 3.42 -16.89
C ARG A 518 3.70 4.69 -16.06
N ALA A 519 4.74 5.15 -15.38
CA ALA A 519 4.82 6.49 -14.84
C ALA A 519 5.45 7.43 -15.88
N SER A 520 4.59 8.12 -16.63
CA SER A 520 5.02 9.07 -17.66
C SER A 520 5.80 10.26 -17.09
N SER A 521 6.66 10.87 -17.92
CA SER A 521 7.32 12.15 -17.58
C SER A 521 6.33 13.20 -17.02
N LYS A 522 5.11 13.30 -17.59
CA LYS A 522 4.04 14.20 -17.10
C LYS A 522 3.54 13.86 -15.69
N SER A 523 3.52 12.58 -15.30
CA SER A 523 3.18 12.20 -13.92
C SER A 523 4.31 12.49 -12.95
N VAL A 524 5.57 12.41 -13.42
CA VAL A 524 6.76 12.70 -12.63
C VAL A 524 6.91 14.21 -12.38
N THR A 525 6.45 15.07 -13.29
CA THR A 525 6.51 16.55 -13.09
C THR A 525 5.62 17.07 -11.97
N ARG A 526 4.74 16.24 -11.40
CA ARG A 526 3.82 16.63 -10.31
C ARG A 526 4.54 16.89 -8.98
N HIS A 527 5.72 16.33 -8.80
CA HIS A 527 6.48 16.46 -7.56
C HIS A 527 7.75 17.27 -7.80
N ALA A 528 8.11 18.11 -6.82
CA ALA A 528 9.27 18.99 -6.92
C ALA A 528 10.59 18.24 -6.74
N GLN A 529 10.57 17.10 -6.04
CA GLN A 529 11.76 16.35 -5.64
C GLN A 529 11.49 14.85 -5.71
N TYR A 530 12.54 14.11 -6.04
CA TYR A 530 12.58 12.65 -5.97
C TYR A 530 13.85 12.18 -5.27
N GLN A 531 13.76 11.11 -4.50
CA GLN A 531 14.93 10.42 -3.97
C GLN A 531 14.92 8.96 -4.43
N ILE A 532 16.11 8.42 -4.68
CA ILE A 532 16.32 7.02 -5.04
C ILE A 532 17.20 6.35 -4.00
N VAL A 533 16.86 5.11 -3.63
CA VAL A 533 17.84 4.19 -3.02
C VAL A 533 18.19 3.13 -4.05
N ALA A 534 19.47 3.08 -4.42
CA ALA A 534 20.00 2.14 -5.40
C ALA A 534 20.98 1.18 -4.73
N LEU A 535 20.83 -0.13 -4.97
CA LEU A 535 21.75 -1.15 -4.45
C LEU A 535 23.11 -1.04 -5.14
N GLY A 536 24.19 -1.08 -4.36
CA GLY A 536 25.56 -0.78 -4.79
C GLY A 536 25.96 0.70 -4.63
N ASP A 537 27.23 0.98 -4.91
CA ASP A 537 27.73 2.36 -4.95
C ASP A 537 27.64 2.93 -6.37
N TRP A 538 27.08 4.14 -6.48
CA TRP A 538 26.87 4.81 -7.77
C TRP A 538 27.50 6.19 -7.79
N ASP A 539 27.71 6.73 -9.00
CA ASP A 539 28.06 8.13 -9.23
C ASP A 539 26.85 8.98 -9.67
N ARG A 540 27.09 10.27 -9.95
CA ARG A 540 26.05 11.24 -10.32
C ARG A 540 25.51 11.02 -11.73
N GLU A 541 26.18 10.19 -12.54
CA GLU A 541 25.81 9.86 -13.91
C GLU A 541 25.14 8.48 -14.01
N GLY A 542 24.94 7.79 -12.89
CA GLY A 542 24.29 6.47 -12.84
C GLY A 542 25.23 5.34 -13.25
N ARG A 543 26.55 5.51 -13.09
CA ARG A 543 27.55 4.48 -13.31
C ARG A 543 27.96 3.82 -11.99
N PRO A 544 28.23 2.50 -11.99
CA PRO A 544 28.65 1.79 -10.79
C PRO A 544 30.07 2.19 -10.38
N VAL A 545 30.29 2.35 -9.08
CA VAL A 545 31.59 2.68 -8.48
C VAL A 545 32.12 1.46 -7.74
N GLY A 546 33.36 1.07 -8.01
CA GLY A 546 34.04 -0.03 -7.30
C GLY A 546 33.49 -1.44 -7.61
N ALA A 547 32.73 -1.60 -8.70
CA ALA A 547 32.17 -2.88 -9.16
C ALA A 547 33.10 -3.68 -10.08
N GLU A 548 34.16 -3.05 -10.59
CA GLU A 548 35.01 -3.64 -11.62
C GLU A 548 35.73 -4.89 -11.09
N GLY A 549 35.59 -6.01 -11.83
CA GLY A 549 36.24 -7.28 -11.49
C GLY A 549 35.63 -8.03 -10.29
N LYS A 550 34.55 -7.51 -9.68
CA LYS A 550 33.89 -8.13 -8.53
C LYS A 550 32.66 -8.93 -8.94
N GLU A 551 32.41 -10.04 -8.25
CA GLU A 551 31.11 -10.69 -8.31
C GLU A 551 30.03 -9.78 -7.69
N GLU A 552 28.78 -9.94 -8.12
CA GLU A 552 27.67 -9.11 -7.64
C GLU A 552 27.51 -9.19 -6.11
N ALA A 553 27.74 -10.35 -5.51
CA ALA A 553 27.69 -10.52 -4.06
C ALA A 553 28.80 -9.74 -3.35
N GLU A 554 30.03 -9.84 -3.83
CA GLU A 554 31.19 -9.11 -3.29
C GLU A 554 30.97 -7.59 -3.40
N TRP A 555 30.37 -7.13 -4.50
CA TRP A 555 30.08 -5.71 -4.72
C TRP A 555 28.81 -5.20 -4.02
N LEU A 556 27.93 -6.07 -3.50
CA LEU A 556 26.73 -5.64 -2.76
C LEU A 556 26.86 -5.77 -1.25
N VAL A 557 27.76 -6.61 -0.73
CA VAL A 557 27.92 -6.82 0.71
C VAL A 557 28.98 -5.87 1.28
N LEU A 558 28.64 -5.16 2.35
CA LEU A 558 29.54 -4.30 3.13
C LEU A 558 30.37 -5.15 4.10
N GLY A 559 31.66 -4.85 4.21
CA GLY A 559 32.47 -5.29 5.35
C GLY A 559 32.07 -4.55 6.63
N GLU A 560 32.48 -5.04 7.80
CA GLU A 560 32.12 -4.43 9.10
C GLU A 560 32.60 -2.97 9.22
N GLU A 561 33.82 -2.68 8.78
CA GLU A 561 34.39 -1.33 8.80
C GLU A 561 33.60 -0.39 7.87
N GLU A 562 33.37 -0.79 6.63
CA GLU A 562 32.58 0.00 5.68
C GLU A 562 31.15 0.22 6.18
N ARG A 563 30.54 -0.79 6.80
CA ARG A 563 29.21 -0.67 7.43
C ARG A 563 29.21 0.34 8.56
N ALA A 564 30.27 0.43 9.37
CA ALA A 564 30.40 1.46 10.40
C ALA A 564 30.51 2.87 9.79
N GLU A 565 31.19 3.03 8.66
CA GLU A 565 31.26 4.31 7.93
C GLU A 565 29.90 4.74 7.39
N ARG A 566 29.01 3.79 7.07
CA ARG A 566 27.63 4.07 6.59
C ARG A 566 26.68 4.60 7.68
N ARG A 567 27.15 4.86 8.91
CA ARG A 567 26.39 5.67 9.89
C ARG A 567 26.09 7.07 9.37
N VAL A 568 26.97 7.58 8.49
CA VAL A 568 26.71 8.76 7.67
C VAL A 568 26.30 8.26 6.28
N PRO A 569 25.16 8.71 5.73
CA PRO A 569 24.67 8.15 4.49
C PRO A 569 25.54 8.61 3.32
N ARG A 570 25.88 7.66 2.44
CA ARG A 570 26.41 7.95 1.10
C ARG A 570 25.28 8.54 0.27
N SER A 571 25.14 9.86 0.33
CA SER A 571 24.15 10.61 -0.43
C SER A 571 24.79 11.35 -1.62
N LEU A 572 24.16 11.27 -2.79
CA LEU A 572 24.48 12.07 -3.95
C LEU A 572 23.37 13.07 -4.21
N ARG A 573 23.74 14.32 -4.46
CA ARG A 573 22.80 15.35 -4.89
C ARG A 573 22.94 15.56 -6.39
N VAL A 574 21.88 15.25 -7.13
CA VAL A 574 21.78 15.46 -8.58
C VAL A 574 20.86 16.65 -8.81
N PRO A 575 21.26 17.63 -9.63
CA PRO A 575 20.49 18.86 -9.84
C PRO A 575 19.10 18.60 -10.40
#